data_AF-A0A0F9HSR9-F1
#
_entry.id   AF-A0A0F9HSR9-F1
#
_cell.length_a   1.000
_cell.length_b   1.000
_cell.length_c   1.000
_cell.angle_alpha   90.00
_cell.angle_beta   90.00
_cell.angle_gamma   90.00
#
_symmetry.space_group_name_H-M   'P 1'
#
loop_
_entity.id
_entity.type
_entity.pdbx_description
1 polymer ?
#
loop_
_entity_poly.entity_id
_entity_poly.type
_entity_poly.pdbx_seq_one_letter_code
_entity_poly.pdbx_strand_id
1 'polypeptide(L)'
;SSRALDHRGERKRVLLKEDMYLNLLSLMEKDWIKLLNDEEVRLSLRSVQYEYVRKQGMPTKFRIFSTKHKDSDIVEGLVRAAWLANQKHINISIDYV
;
A
#
# COMPACT_ATOMS: atom_id res chain seq x y z
N SER A 1 -7.82 -18.98 13.65
CA SER A 1 -7.40 -17.66 13.14
C SER A 1 -7.77 -16.60 14.17
N SER A 2 -6.82 -16.20 15.02
CA SER A 2 -7.05 -15.18 16.06
C SER A 2 -6.84 -13.79 15.47
N ARG A 3 -7.88 -12.94 15.53
CA ARG A 3 -7.83 -11.54 15.04
C ARG A 3 -6.97 -10.70 15.99
N ALA A 4 -6.18 -9.78 15.45
CA ALA A 4 -5.34 -8.88 16.23
C ALA A 4 -6.19 -7.93 17.10
N LEU A 5 -5.86 -7.85 18.39
CA LEU A 5 -6.43 -6.88 19.34
C LEU A 5 -5.54 -5.65 19.39
N ASP A 6 -6.11 -4.48 19.67
CA ASP A 6 -5.32 -3.28 19.95
C ASP A 6 -4.75 -3.28 21.37
N HIS A 7 -4.02 -2.21 21.72
CA HIS A 7 -3.41 -2.04 23.04
C HIS A 7 -4.42 -1.92 24.20
N ARG A 8 -5.72 -1.81 23.90
CA ARG A 8 -6.83 -1.76 24.86
C ARG A 8 -7.63 -3.06 24.87
N GLY A 9 -7.19 -4.08 24.14
CA GLY A 9 -7.91 -5.35 24.02
C GLY A 9 -9.15 -5.28 23.12
N GLU A 10 -9.34 -4.18 22.38
CA GLU A 10 -10.45 -4.03 21.46
C GLU A 10 -10.11 -4.59 20.07
N ARG A 11 -11.15 -4.97 19.32
CA ARG A 11 -11.01 -5.55 17.99
C ARG A 11 -10.46 -4.51 17.02
N LYS A 12 -9.16 -4.54 16.74
CA LYS A 12 -8.56 -3.69 15.70
C LYS A 12 -8.94 -4.25 14.33
N ARG A 13 -9.68 -3.48 13.54
CA ARG A 13 -9.85 -3.78 12.11
C ARG A 13 -8.53 -3.43 11.43
N VAL A 14 -7.70 -4.45 11.18
CA VAL A 14 -6.48 -4.30 10.39
C VAL A 14 -6.90 -3.86 8.99
N LEU A 15 -6.54 -2.63 8.63
CA LEU A 15 -6.76 -2.06 7.32
C LEU A 15 -5.59 -2.47 6.43
N LEU A 16 -5.51 -3.78 6.13
CA LEU A 16 -4.36 -4.38 5.46
C LEU A 16 -4.02 -3.64 4.16
N LYS A 17 -5.02 -3.27 3.37
CA LYS A 17 -4.78 -2.53 2.12
C LYS A 17 -4.13 -1.18 2.41
N GLU A 18 -4.73 -0.40 3.30
CA GLU A 18 -4.25 0.93 3.67
C GLU A 18 -2.83 0.86 4.25
N ASP A 19 -2.54 -0.12 5.11
CA ASP A 19 -1.22 -0.35 5.67
C ASP A 19 -0.17 -0.68 4.59
N MET A 20 -0.53 -1.48 3.58
CA MET A 20 0.37 -1.81 2.47
C MET A 20 0.70 -0.58 1.60
N TYR A 21 -0.29 0.28 1.34
CA TYR A 21 -0.09 1.51 0.59
C TYR A 21 0.81 2.49 1.35
N LEU A 22 0.59 2.65 2.65
CA LEU A 22 1.43 3.50 3.51
C LEU A 22 2.86 2.95 3.64
N ASN A 23 3.03 1.62 3.63
CA ASN A 23 4.35 1.01 3.57
C ASN A 23 5.10 1.38 2.28
N LEU A 24 4.46 1.26 1.11
CA LEU A 24 5.07 1.68 -0.16
C LEU A 24 5.45 3.16 -0.12
N LEU A 25 4.54 4.04 0.34
CA LEU A 25 4.81 5.48 0.47
C LEU A 25 6.04 5.74 1.36
N SER A 26 6.10 5.11 2.54
CA SER A 26 7.22 5.29 3.46
C SER A 26 8.55 4.84 2.86
N LEU A 27 8.57 3.75 2.09
CA LEU A 27 9.77 3.28 1.39
C LEU A 27 10.22 4.27 0.31
N MET A 28 9.28 4.86 -0.42
CA MET A 28 9.57 5.88 -1.43
C MET A 28 10.08 7.19 -0.82
N GLU A 29 9.45 7.68 0.26
CA GLU A 29 9.88 8.89 0.97
C GLU A 29 11.28 8.77 1.58
N LYS A 30 11.64 7.56 2.02
CA LYS A 30 12.98 7.25 2.55
C LYS A 30 14.01 6.92 1.47
N ASP A 31 13.62 6.93 0.20
CA ASP A 31 14.45 6.51 -0.93
C ASP A 31 14.99 5.06 -0.80
N TRP A 32 14.26 4.19 -0.09
CA TRP A 32 14.60 2.78 0.12
C TRP A 32 14.15 1.85 -1.01
N ILE A 33 13.36 2.37 -1.94
CA ILE A 33 12.93 1.66 -3.15
C ILE A 33 13.27 2.52 -4.37
N LYS A 34 13.80 1.88 -5.40
CA LYS A 34 14.03 2.50 -6.71
C LYS A 34 13.00 1.93 -7.68
N LEU A 35 12.18 2.82 -8.24
CA LEU A 35 11.19 2.47 -9.26
C LEU A 35 11.73 2.81 -10.65
N LEU A 36 11.20 2.13 -11.67
CA LEU A 36 11.46 2.50 -13.06
C LEU A 36 10.96 3.93 -13.31
N ASN A 37 11.77 4.73 -13.99
CA ASN A 37 11.43 6.12 -14.33
C ASN A 37 10.74 6.18 -15.69
N ASP A 38 9.55 5.60 -15.77
CA ASP A 38 8.71 5.63 -16.96
C ASP A 38 7.37 6.35 -16.70
N GLU A 39 6.65 6.64 -17.77
CA GLU A 39 5.38 7.36 -17.70
C GLU A 39 4.26 6.53 -17.07
N GLU A 40 4.21 5.22 -17.36
CA GLU A 40 3.14 4.34 -16.88
C GLU A 40 3.20 4.16 -15.36
N VAL A 41 4.40 3.98 -14.79
CA VAL A 41 4.60 3.93 -13.34
C VAL A 41 4.16 5.23 -12.68
N ARG A 42 4.54 6.39 -13.24
CA ARG A 42 4.18 7.71 -12.69
C ARG A 42 2.67 7.96 -12.76
N LEU A 43 2.03 7.63 -13.88
CA LEU A 43 0.58 7.74 -14.04
C LEU A 43 -0.15 6.80 -13.08
N SER A 44 0.34 5.58 -12.92
CA SER A 44 -0.28 4.60 -12.05
C SER A 44 -0.24 5.02 -10.58
N LEU A 45 0.91 5.48 -10.10
CA LEU A 45 1.06 6.05 -8.76
C LEU A 45 0.16 7.26 -8.54
N ARG A 46 0.06 8.16 -9.53
CA ARG A 46 -0.79 9.36 -9.47
C ARG A 46 -2.29 9.02 -9.43
N SER A 47 -2.70 7.87 -9.94
CA SER A 47 -4.11 7.44 -9.95
C SER A 47 -4.67 7.12 -8.55
N VAL A 48 -3.78 6.94 -7.56
CA VAL A 48 -4.15 6.61 -6.18
C VAL A 48 -4.65 7.84 -5.44
N GLN A 49 -5.80 7.69 -4.79
CA GLN A 49 -6.46 8.71 -4.00
C GLN A 49 -6.90 8.16 -2.65
N TYR A 50 -7.19 9.05 -1.71
CA TYR A 50 -7.72 8.69 -0.41
C TYR A 50 -8.92 9.56 -0.03
N GLU A 51 -9.81 9.01 0.79
CA GLU A 51 -10.96 9.72 1.36
C GLU A 51 -11.19 9.33 2.82
N TYR A 52 -11.77 10.26 3.58
CA TYR A 52 -12.33 10.00 4.90
C TYR A 52 -13.85 9.80 4.78
N VAL A 53 -14.29 8.55 4.85
CA VAL A 53 -15.70 8.19 4.80
C VAL A 53 -16.32 8.39 6.17
N ARG A 54 -17.21 9.38 6.28
CA ARG A 54 -18.00 9.67 7.50
C ARG A 54 -19.43 9.16 7.31
N LYS A 55 -19.93 8.39 8.27
CA LYS A 55 -21.34 7.97 8.34
C LYS A 55 -21.87 8.25 9.73
N GLN A 56 -23.10 8.75 9.82
CA GLN A 56 -23.74 9.07 11.08
C GLN A 56 -23.81 7.82 11.98
N GLY A 57 -23.37 7.95 13.23
CA GLY A 57 -23.31 6.83 14.18
C GLY A 57 -22.20 5.80 13.93
N MET A 58 -21.28 6.03 12.98
CA MET A 58 -20.14 5.15 12.71
C MET A 58 -18.80 5.90 12.84
N PRO A 59 -17.72 5.20 13.24
CA PRO A 59 -16.38 5.76 13.20
C PRO A 59 -16.00 6.21 11.78
N THR A 60 -15.26 7.32 11.70
CA THR A 60 -14.68 7.78 10.43
C THR A 60 -13.75 6.71 9.89
N LYS A 61 -13.95 6.31 8.63
CA LYS A 61 -13.12 5.31 7.97
C LYS A 61 -12.20 5.98 6.96
N PHE A 62 -10.90 5.75 7.09
CA PHE A 62 -9.94 6.05 6.04
C PHE A 62 -10.01 4.99 4.93
N ARG A 63 -10.00 5.41 3.68
CA ARG A 63 -10.06 4.53 2.52
C ARG A 63 -9.11 5.03 1.44
N ILE A 64 -8.34 4.12 0.87
CA ILE A 64 -7.52 4.35 -0.34
C ILE A 64 -8.17 3.66 -1.53
N PHE A 65 -8.22 4.33 -2.67
CA PHE A 65 -8.81 3.84 -3.91
C PHE A 65 -8.08 4.41 -5.14
N SER A 66 -8.32 3.84 -6.32
CA SER A 66 -7.84 4.37 -7.60
C SER A 66 -9.01 4.89 -8.45
N THR A 67 -8.76 5.92 -9.26
CA THR A 67 -9.79 6.53 -10.10
C THR A 67 -10.21 5.67 -11.29
N LYS A 68 -9.29 4.85 -11.83
CA LYS A 68 -9.54 3.94 -12.95
C LYS A 68 -8.85 2.61 -12.70
N HIS A 69 -9.58 1.52 -12.93
CA HIS A 69 -9.07 0.17 -12.68
C HIS A 69 -7.89 -0.20 -13.59
N LYS A 70 -7.87 0.28 -14.84
CA LYS A 70 -6.79 0.02 -15.81
C LYS A 70 -5.48 0.75 -15.48
N ASP A 71 -5.56 1.85 -14.74
CA ASP A 71 -4.39 2.69 -14.47
C ASP A 71 -3.71 2.28 -13.15
N SER A 72 -4.32 1.41 -12.33
CA SER A 72 -3.80 1.05 -11.00
C SER A 72 -3.09 -0.30 -10.90
N ASP A 73 -2.98 -1.05 -11.99
CA ASP A 73 -2.43 -2.42 -11.93
C ASP A 73 -0.95 -2.41 -11.51
N ILE A 74 -0.17 -1.44 -12.02
CA ILE A 74 1.24 -1.27 -11.66
C ILE A 74 1.37 -0.95 -10.17
N VAL A 75 0.65 0.06 -9.65
CA VAL A 75 0.73 0.43 -8.24
C VAL A 75 0.22 -0.69 -7.31
N GLU A 76 -0.83 -1.42 -7.67
CA GLU A 76 -1.29 -2.58 -6.89
C GLU A 76 -0.22 -3.69 -6.85
N GLY A 77 0.52 -3.90 -7.94
CA GLY A 77 1.69 -4.76 -7.99
C GLY A 77 2.83 -4.29 -7.07
N LEU A 78 3.18 -3.00 -7.16
CA LEU A 78 4.23 -2.38 -6.33
C LEU A 78 3.89 -2.44 -4.84
N VAL A 79 2.64 -2.15 -4.46
CA VAL A 79 2.15 -2.21 -3.07
C VAL A 79 2.31 -3.61 -2.49
N ARG A 80 2.00 -4.66 -3.27
CA ARG A 80 2.20 -6.06 -2.86
C ARG A 80 3.67 -6.43 -2.78
N ALA A 81 4.48 -6.03 -3.77
CA ALA A 81 5.91 -6.29 -3.80
C ALA A 81 6.62 -5.65 -2.59
N ALA A 82 6.33 -4.38 -2.31
CA ALA A 82 6.86 -3.64 -1.17
C ALA A 82 6.48 -4.27 0.17
N TRP A 83 5.24 -4.76 0.31
CA TRP A 83 4.81 -5.47 1.52
C TRP A 83 5.56 -6.80 1.70
N LEU A 84 5.69 -7.59 0.63
CA LEU A 84 6.38 -8.88 0.65
C LEU A 84 7.88 -8.77 0.86
N ALA A 85 8.51 -7.68 0.41
CA ALA A 85 9.93 -7.41 0.64
C ALA A 85 10.29 -7.39 2.14
N ASN A 86 9.36 -6.95 2.99
CA ASN A 86 9.55 -6.94 4.45
C ASN A 86 9.25 -8.29 5.12
N GLN A 87 8.66 -9.26 4.41
CA GLN A 87 8.20 -10.52 4.99
C GLN A 87 9.15 -11.70 4.76
N LYS A 88 10.15 -11.55 3.90
CA LYS A 88 10.89 -12.71 3.40
C LYS A 88 12.37 -12.33 3.23
N HIS A 89 13.28 -13.16 3.74
CA HIS A 89 14.74 -13.06 3.57
C HIS A 89 15.16 -13.32 2.12
N ILE A 90 14.62 -12.54 1.17
CA ILE A 90 14.89 -12.78 -0.25
C ILE A 90 16.16 -12.02 -0.63
N ASN A 91 17.26 -12.76 -0.74
CA ASN A 91 18.50 -12.31 -1.35
C ASN A 91 18.34 -12.34 -2.88
N ILE A 92 17.64 -11.36 -3.48
CA ILE A 92 17.55 -11.21 -4.94
C ILE A 92 18.70 -10.33 -5.40
N SER A 93 19.61 -10.91 -6.19
CA SER A 93 20.50 -10.19 -7.09
C SER A 93 19.90 -10.26 -8.50
N ILE A 94 19.68 -9.11 -9.14
CA ILE A 94 19.32 -9.03 -10.55
C ILE A 94 20.51 -8.40 -11.27
N ASP A 95 21.25 -9.23 -12.01
CA ASP A 95 22.20 -8.75 -13.02
C ASP A 95 21.42 -8.43 -14.30
N TYR A 96 21.59 -7.21 -14.80
CA TYR A 96 21.16 -6.86 -16.15
C TYR A 96 22.33 -7.13 -17.10
N VAL A 97 22.07 -7.90 -18.16
CA VAL A 97 22.97 -8.05 -19.32
C VAL A 97 22.71 -6.91 -20.31
#